data_AF-A0A0A1U7S5-F1
#
_entry.id   AF-A0A0A1U7S5-F1
#
_cell.length_a   1.000
_cell.length_b   1.000
_cell.length_c   1.000
_cell.angle_alpha   90.00
_cell.angle_beta   90.00
_cell.angle_gamma   90.00
#
_symmetry.space_group_name_H-M   'P 1'
#
loop_
_entity.id
_entity.type
_entity.pdbx_description
1 polymer ?
#
loop_
_entity_poly.entity_id
_entity_poly.type
_entity_poly.pdbx_seq_one_letter_code
_entity_poly.pdbx_strand_id
1 'polypeptide(L)'
;MMGIILITLDVTDCQIVCITMIKICQKGTIRHCSVYTNKDTCSKCLEGMKPVGTQCEKINGCISSNGIICENCEPGMSLNNSECQPCASDKCIECNNPSSICSKCVNRYTITTKGGCKKCEEMEGCTSCANDKEEWCTSCSNNYRLVNHQCYQNIEGCYSYNNNPKVCDICSNGYTLNNGTCIKCEEIGCDKCDANGQNCLLCRSGYTFNGTNCLKCKDRCSSCFDDLSKCSSCSNLDTDTCDECFLMCVPKVNKTRCTDNACTVNNESFNICTECQNNYFLDDDY
;
A
#
# COMPACT_ATOMS: atom_id res chain seq x y z
N MET A 1 -93.08 -4.39 22.19
CA MET A 1 -93.34 -3.02 22.68
C MET A 1 -92.03 -2.51 23.25
N MET A 2 -91.46 -1.46 22.64
CA MET A 2 -90.45 -0.49 23.13
C MET A 2 -89.40 -0.96 24.18
N GLY A 3 -88.10 -0.74 24.02
CA GLY A 3 -87.46 0.24 23.17
C GLY A 3 -85.93 0.12 23.16
N ILE A 4 -85.37 0.78 22.16
CA ILE A 4 -83.94 1.00 21.95
C ILE A 4 -83.47 2.01 23.00
N ILE A 5 -82.41 1.68 23.74
CA ILE A 5 -81.61 2.67 24.45
C ILE A 5 -80.18 2.56 23.92
N LEU A 6 -79.84 3.48 23.02
CA LEU A 6 -78.46 3.83 22.68
C LEU A 6 -77.97 4.77 23.79
N ILE A 7 -76.95 4.35 24.55
CA ILE A 7 -76.08 5.27 25.28
C ILE A 7 -74.67 5.03 24.74
N THR A 8 -74.25 5.95 23.87
CA THR A 8 -72.85 6.21 23.57
C THR A 8 -72.21 6.89 24.78
N LEU A 9 -71.06 6.41 25.25
CA LEU A 9 -69.87 7.21 25.57
C LEU A 9 -68.78 6.37 26.27
N ASP A 10 -67.61 6.44 25.66
CA ASP A 10 -66.25 6.52 26.23
C ASP A 10 -65.78 5.54 27.32
N VAL A 11 -64.97 4.60 26.84
CA VAL A 11 -63.69 4.09 27.37
C VAL A 11 -63.28 4.62 28.76
N THR A 12 -63.91 4.14 29.83
CA THR A 12 -63.32 4.15 31.18
C THR A 12 -63.96 3.05 32.02
N ASP A 13 -63.13 2.41 32.85
CA ASP A 13 -63.46 1.39 33.85
C ASP A 13 -63.77 -0.04 33.36
N CYS A 14 -62.69 -0.80 33.20
CA CYS A 14 -62.70 -2.25 33.31
C CYS A 14 -63.05 -2.66 34.76
N GLN A 15 -64.34 -2.87 35.05
CA GLN A 15 -64.76 -3.72 36.16
C GLN A 15 -64.99 -5.14 35.66
N ILE A 16 -64.02 -6.03 35.88
CA ILE A 16 -64.27 -7.48 35.96
C ILE A 16 -63.53 -8.01 37.19
N VAL A 17 -64.31 -8.47 38.15
CA VAL A 17 -63.88 -9.24 39.33
C VAL A 17 -63.64 -10.70 38.92
N CYS A 18 -62.48 -11.22 39.36
CA CYS A 18 -62.07 -12.62 39.51
C CYS A 18 -61.92 -13.51 38.26
N ILE A 19 -60.68 -13.96 37.99
CA ILE A 19 -60.22 -15.37 37.91
C ILE A 19 -58.80 -15.39 37.29
N THR A 20 -57.88 -16.15 37.90
CA THR A 20 -56.45 -16.38 37.55
C THR A 20 -55.46 -15.23 37.82
N MET A 21 -54.32 -15.55 38.46
CA MET A 21 -53.15 -14.67 38.58
C MET A 21 -52.52 -14.44 37.21
N ILE A 22 -53.18 -13.67 36.35
CA ILE A 22 -52.63 -13.23 35.07
C ILE A 22 -51.54 -12.21 35.43
N LYS A 23 -50.26 -12.60 35.34
CA LYS A 23 -49.15 -11.64 35.41
C LYS A 23 -49.18 -10.81 34.12
N ILE A 24 -49.80 -9.64 34.18
CA ILE A 24 -49.83 -8.70 33.08
C ILE A 24 -48.56 -7.84 33.15
N CYS A 25 -47.77 -7.82 32.09
CA CYS A 25 -46.58 -6.95 32.01
C CYS A 25 -47.03 -5.49 31.97
N GLN A 26 -46.60 -4.69 32.94
CA GLN A 26 -46.83 -3.24 32.97
C GLN A 26 -45.56 -2.51 32.56
N LYS A 27 -45.70 -1.45 31.77
CA LYS A 27 -44.57 -0.60 31.38
C LYS A 27 -44.07 0.17 32.61
N GLY A 28 -42.78 0.05 32.92
CA GLY A 28 -42.14 0.82 33.99
C GLY A 28 -42.01 2.31 33.67
N THR A 29 -41.81 3.13 34.69
CA THR A 29 -41.80 4.60 34.59
C THR A 29 -40.40 5.19 34.30
N ILE A 30 -39.32 4.40 34.44
CA ILE A 30 -37.93 4.86 34.36
C ILE A 30 -37.36 4.71 32.94
N ARG A 31 -37.03 5.84 32.28
CA ARG A 31 -36.40 5.78 30.95
C ARG A 31 -35.04 5.08 31.00
N HIS A 32 -34.73 4.31 29.97
CA HIS A 32 -33.47 3.58 29.79
C HIS A 32 -33.15 2.53 30.86
N CYS A 33 -34.17 2.00 31.53
CA CYS A 33 -34.04 0.85 32.40
C CYS A 33 -34.15 -0.46 31.59
N SER A 34 -33.21 -1.39 31.80
CA SER A 34 -33.19 -2.71 31.17
C SER A 34 -33.89 -3.77 32.02
N VAL A 35 -33.77 -3.70 33.35
CA VAL A 35 -34.43 -4.61 34.30
C VAL A 35 -35.06 -3.83 35.43
N TYR A 36 -36.36 -4.04 35.65
CA TYR A 36 -37.14 -3.39 36.71
C TYR A 36 -37.37 -4.33 37.90
N THR A 37 -37.23 -3.79 39.12
CA THR A 37 -37.65 -4.48 40.35
C THR A 37 -39.14 -4.27 40.63
N ASN A 38 -39.64 -3.06 40.35
CA ASN A 38 -41.06 -2.70 40.35
C ASN A 38 -41.28 -1.53 39.39
N LYS A 39 -42.52 -1.01 39.30
CA LYS A 39 -42.90 0.08 38.39
C LYS A 39 -41.97 1.31 38.44
N ASP A 40 -41.45 1.63 39.63
CA ASP A 40 -40.68 2.85 39.93
C ASP A 40 -39.27 2.56 40.45
N THR A 41 -38.76 1.33 40.29
CA THR A 41 -37.41 0.94 40.73
C THR A 41 -36.71 0.12 39.65
N CYS A 42 -35.54 0.59 39.22
CA CYS A 42 -34.68 -0.06 38.23
C CYS A 42 -33.55 -0.83 38.91
N SER A 43 -33.37 -2.11 38.59
CA SER A 43 -32.24 -2.93 39.07
C SER A 43 -31.08 -2.98 38.09
N LYS A 44 -31.31 -2.74 36.78
CA LYS A 44 -30.24 -2.63 35.78
C LYS A 44 -30.61 -1.61 34.71
N CYS A 45 -29.71 -0.68 34.41
CA CYS A 45 -29.88 0.27 33.31
C CYS A 45 -29.48 -0.34 31.95
N LEU A 46 -29.77 0.34 30.85
CA LEU A 46 -29.19 0.01 29.54
C LEU A 46 -27.65 0.21 29.56
N GLU A 47 -26.96 -0.41 28.60
CA GLU A 47 -25.49 -0.32 28.46
C GLU A 47 -25.00 1.13 28.43
N GLY A 48 -23.86 1.39 29.09
CA GLY A 48 -23.26 2.73 29.20
C GLY A 48 -23.94 3.67 30.20
N MET A 49 -24.84 3.15 31.04
CA MET A 49 -25.57 3.93 32.05
C MET A 49 -25.40 3.35 33.47
N LYS A 50 -25.58 4.21 34.49
CA LYS A 50 -25.59 3.84 35.92
C LYS A 50 -26.88 4.33 36.63
N PRO A 51 -27.35 3.62 37.65
CA PRO A 51 -28.47 4.07 38.47
C PRO A 51 -28.04 5.24 39.37
N VAL A 52 -28.75 6.35 39.30
CA VAL A 52 -28.60 7.52 40.19
C VAL A 52 -29.98 7.81 40.79
N GLY A 53 -30.18 7.43 42.05
CA GLY A 53 -31.50 7.48 42.69
C GLY A 53 -32.52 6.58 41.98
N THR A 54 -33.59 7.17 41.45
CA THR A 54 -34.66 6.46 40.70
C THR A 54 -34.53 6.62 39.18
N GLN A 55 -33.37 7.06 38.68
CA GLN A 55 -33.15 7.30 37.25
C GLN A 55 -31.88 6.60 36.75
N CYS A 56 -31.84 6.32 35.45
CA CYS A 56 -30.64 5.84 34.76
C CYS A 56 -29.96 7.01 34.08
N GLU A 57 -28.74 7.34 34.51
CA GLU A 57 -27.93 8.41 33.94
C GLU A 57 -26.78 7.83 33.09
N LYS A 58 -26.44 8.51 31.99
CA LYS A 58 -25.33 8.11 31.12
C LYS A 58 -24.00 8.27 31.87
N ILE A 59 -23.14 7.24 31.82
CA ILE A 59 -21.75 7.39 32.24
C ILE A 59 -21.01 8.06 31.09
N ASN A 60 -20.41 9.23 31.35
CA ASN A 60 -19.68 9.98 30.32
C ASN A 60 -18.61 9.11 29.65
N GLY A 61 -18.65 9.01 28.32
CA GLY A 61 -17.68 8.28 27.53
C GLY A 61 -17.69 6.76 27.71
N CYS A 62 -18.75 6.15 28.25
CA CYS A 62 -18.82 4.70 28.46
C CYS A 62 -19.59 3.99 27.34
N ILE A 63 -19.00 2.93 26.78
CA ILE A 63 -19.61 2.07 25.76
C ILE A 63 -20.35 0.88 26.39
N SER A 64 -19.79 0.25 27.42
CA SER A 64 -20.42 -0.90 28.11
C SER A 64 -20.30 -0.79 29.62
N SER A 65 -21.34 -1.22 30.35
CA SER A 65 -21.37 -1.17 31.82
C SER A 65 -22.04 -2.41 32.41
N ASN A 66 -21.57 -2.85 33.58
CA ASN A 66 -22.21 -3.95 34.30
C ASN A 66 -23.48 -3.52 35.09
N GLY A 67 -24.01 -2.33 34.80
CA GLY A 67 -25.13 -1.73 35.49
C GLY A 67 -24.77 -0.87 36.70
N ILE A 68 -23.49 -0.82 37.12
CA ILE A 68 -23.03 0.06 38.20
C ILE A 68 -21.76 0.82 37.78
N ILE A 69 -20.82 0.12 37.14
CA ILE A 69 -19.52 0.68 36.73
C ILE A 69 -19.32 0.55 35.22
N CYS A 70 -18.51 1.45 34.65
CA CYS A 70 -18.09 1.33 33.26
C CYS A 70 -17.03 0.24 33.09
N GLU A 71 -17.13 -0.56 32.02
CA GLU A 71 -16.14 -1.59 31.68
C GLU A 71 -15.28 -1.18 30.47
N ASN A 72 -15.89 -0.53 29.47
CA ASN A 72 -15.19 -0.07 28.27
C ASN A 72 -15.55 1.38 27.95
N CYS A 73 -14.54 2.18 27.63
CA CYS A 73 -14.68 3.59 27.30
C CYS A 73 -14.67 3.86 25.79
N GLU A 74 -15.23 4.99 25.39
CA GLU A 74 -15.15 5.54 24.03
C GLU A 74 -13.68 5.77 23.64
N PRO A 75 -13.32 5.65 22.33
CA PRO A 75 -11.96 5.93 21.88
C PRO A 75 -11.49 7.32 22.32
N GLY A 76 -10.23 7.41 22.78
CA GLY A 76 -9.68 8.62 23.37
C GLY A 76 -9.98 8.78 24.87
N MET A 77 -10.53 7.75 25.52
CA MET A 77 -10.72 7.69 26.97
C MET A 77 -10.15 6.40 27.57
N SER A 78 -9.76 6.45 28.84
CA SER A 78 -9.30 5.30 29.64
C SER A 78 -10.12 5.16 30.91
N LEU A 79 -10.27 3.92 31.37
CA LEU A 79 -10.98 3.62 32.60
C LEU A 79 -10.10 3.96 33.81
N ASN A 80 -10.55 4.90 34.63
CA ASN A 80 -9.92 5.25 35.90
C ASN A 80 -10.96 5.21 37.02
N ASN A 81 -10.78 4.32 37.99
CA ASN A 81 -11.71 4.13 39.11
C ASN A 81 -13.19 3.99 38.68
N SER A 82 -13.45 3.18 37.64
CA SER A 82 -14.80 2.93 37.08
C SER A 82 -15.44 4.09 36.30
N GLU A 83 -14.72 5.19 36.10
CA GLU A 83 -15.14 6.32 35.26
C GLU A 83 -14.21 6.48 34.06
N CYS A 84 -14.75 6.91 32.93
CA CYS A 84 -13.95 7.16 31.74
C CYS A 84 -13.34 8.56 31.82
N GLN A 85 -12.02 8.62 31.78
CA GLN A 85 -11.27 9.87 31.74
C GLN A 85 -10.63 10.05 30.36
N PRO A 86 -10.64 11.27 29.79
CA PRO A 86 -10.01 11.53 28.51
C PRO A 86 -8.50 11.25 28.60
N CYS A 87 -7.94 10.74 27.51
CA CYS A 87 -6.49 10.64 27.35
C CYS A 87 -5.86 12.03 27.44
N ALA A 88 -4.65 12.11 27.98
CA ALA A 88 -3.95 13.39 28.16
C ALA A 88 -3.64 14.11 26.82
N SER A 89 -3.67 13.38 25.70
CA SER A 89 -3.47 13.90 24.35
C SER A 89 -4.66 13.56 23.46
N ASP A 90 -5.11 14.53 22.68
CA ASP A 90 -6.13 14.37 21.63
C ASP A 90 -5.62 13.56 20.42
N LYS A 91 -4.32 13.28 20.36
CA LYS A 91 -3.70 12.41 19.34
C LYS A 91 -3.69 10.94 19.76
N CYS A 92 -4.21 10.62 20.94
CA CYS A 92 -4.28 9.27 21.46
C CYS A 92 -5.70 8.69 21.33
N ILE A 93 -5.83 7.49 20.77
CA ILE A 93 -7.10 6.78 20.63
C ILE A 93 -7.28 5.68 21.69
N GLU A 94 -6.20 5.13 22.21
CA GLU A 94 -6.22 4.17 23.32
C GLU A 94 -5.12 4.57 24.32
N CYS A 95 -5.49 4.80 25.58
CA CYS A 95 -4.57 5.09 26.66
C CYS A 95 -4.80 4.18 27.87
N ASN A 96 -3.74 3.97 28.65
CA ASN A 96 -3.76 3.16 29.87
C ASN A 96 -3.96 4.04 31.11
N ASN A 97 -4.04 3.44 32.30
CA ASN A 97 -4.00 4.18 33.56
C ASN A 97 -2.54 4.30 34.05
N PRO A 98 -1.99 5.52 34.28
CA PRO A 98 -2.64 6.84 34.14
C PRO A 98 -2.88 7.23 32.67
N SER A 99 -3.97 7.97 32.41
CA SER A 99 -4.45 8.39 31.07
C SER A 99 -3.45 9.20 30.24
N SER A 100 -2.26 9.46 30.81
CA SER A 100 -1.09 10.03 30.15
C SER A 100 -0.30 9.05 29.28
N ILE A 101 -0.47 7.73 29.46
CA ILE A 101 0.25 6.73 28.68
C ILE A 101 -0.62 6.25 27.53
N CYS A 102 -0.29 6.69 26.32
CA CYS A 102 -0.93 6.25 25.09
C CYS A 102 -0.39 4.90 24.62
N SER A 103 -1.28 3.95 24.32
CA SER A 103 -0.96 2.68 23.68
C SER A 103 -1.19 2.72 22.16
N LYS A 104 -2.05 3.62 21.68
CA LYS A 104 -2.35 3.74 20.26
C LYS A 104 -2.74 5.15 19.86
N CYS A 105 -2.10 5.65 18.82
CA CYS A 105 -2.29 7.01 18.33
C CYS A 105 -3.30 7.07 17.17
N VAL A 106 -3.77 8.28 16.88
CA VAL A 106 -4.53 8.57 15.66
C VAL A 106 -3.68 8.31 14.41
N ASN A 107 -4.32 8.17 13.25
CA ASN A 107 -3.63 8.01 11.98
C ASN A 107 -2.59 9.12 11.75
N ARG A 108 -1.44 8.76 11.19
CA ARG A 108 -0.26 9.62 10.98
C ARG A 108 0.52 10.00 12.24
N TYR A 109 0.24 9.34 13.36
CA TYR A 109 1.03 9.44 14.58
C TYR A 109 1.46 8.05 15.05
N THR A 110 2.63 7.97 15.66
CA THR A 110 3.21 6.78 16.28
C THR A 110 3.38 7.01 17.78
N ILE A 111 3.37 5.94 18.57
CA ILE A 111 3.71 6.03 19.99
C ILE A 111 5.18 6.42 20.17
N THR A 112 5.49 6.95 21.35
CA THR A 112 6.84 7.25 21.81
C THR A 112 7.17 6.40 23.03
N THR A 113 8.46 6.20 23.33
CA THR A 113 8.96 5.54 24.54
C THR A 113 8.34 6.06 25.83
N LYS A 114 7.92 7.34 25.85
CA LYS A 114 7.28 8.01 27.00
C LYS A 114 5.77 7.85 27.06
N GLY A 115 5.15 7.09 26.15
CA GLY A 115 3.70 6.94 26.04
C GLY A 115 2.99 8.16 25.43
N GLY A 116 3.71 9.08 24.78
CA GLY A 116 3.11 10.15 23.97
C GLY A 116 2.93 9.74 22.49
N CYS A 117 2.28 10.60 21.71
CA CYS A 117 2.15 10.43 20.25
C CYS A 117 3.03 11.44 19.50
N LYS A 118 3.78 10.96 18.51
CA LYS A 118 4.66 11.75 17.63
C LYS A 118 4.19 11.63 16.18
N LYS A 119 4.28 12.68 15.38
CA LYS A 119 3.88 12.62 13.96
C LYS A 119 4.81 11.70 13.18
N CYS A 120 4.28 10.96 12.20
CA CYS A 120 5.10 10.11 11.33
C CYS A 120 6.14 10.94 10.54
N GLU A 121 5.77 12.14 10.09
CA GLU A 121 6.62 13.03 9.27
C GLU A 121 7.86 13.56 10.03
N GLU A 122 7.88 13.43 11.36
CA GLU A 122 9.07 13.73 12.16
C GLU A 122 10.13 12.61 12.10
N MET A 123 9.81 11.47 11.48
CA MET A 123 10.80 10.47 11.06
C MET A 123 11.26 10.80 9.64
N GLU A 124 12.58 10.82 9.45
CA GLU A 124 13.19 11.19 8.17
C GLU A 124 12.65 10.33 7.02
N GLY A 125 12.07 11.00 6.02
CA GLY A 125 11.54 10.34 4.83
C GLY A 125 10.30 9.47 5.03
N CYS A 126 9.63 9.51 6.19
CA CYS A 126 8.44 8.70 6.46
C CYS A 126 7.13 9.46 6.18
N THR A 127 6.19 8.82 5.46
CA THR A 127 4.86 9.39 5.15
C THR A 127 3.73 8.72 5.92
N SER A 128 3.93 7.50 6.42
CA SER A 128 2.97 6.76 7.22
C SER A 128 3.69 5.80 8.15
N CYS A 129 3.15 5.59 9.35
CA CYS A 129 3.76 4.80 10.40
C CYS A 129 2.72 4.02 11.21
N ALA A 130 3.18 2.99 11.91
CA ALA A 130 2.36 2.23 12.83
C ALA A 130 1.99 3.12 14.03
N ASN A 131 0.73 3.04 14.45
CA ASN A 131 0.21 3.89 15.50
C ASN A 131 0.36 3.32 16.92
N ASP A 132 0.85 2.09 17.03
CA ASP A 132 1.03 1.30 18.25
C ASP A 132 2.49 0.85 18.45
N LYS A 133 3.39 1.24 17.54
CA LYS A 133 4.83 0.92 17.62
C LYS A 133 5.66 2.14 17.31
N GLU A 134 6.63 2.41 18.18
CA GLU A 134 7.55 3.54 18.05
C GLU A 134 8.49 3.38 16.86
N GLU A 135 8.73 4.48 16.16
CA GLU A 135 9.67 4.59 15.03
C GLU A 135 9.45 3.58 13.89
N TRP A 136 8.23 3.05 13.79
CA TRP A 136 7.88 2.02 12.83
C TRP A 136 7.22 2.64 11.60
N CYS A 137 8.02 3.01 10.61
CA CYS A 137 7.50 3.51 9.35
C CYS A 137 6.91 2.38 8.50
N THR A 138 5.81 2.67 7.81
CA THR A 138 5.11 1.74 6.91
C THR A 138 5.16 2.20 5.46
N SER A 139 5.38 3.50 5.21
CA SER A 139 5.49 4.07 3.87
C SER A 139 6.47 5.23 3.85
N CYS A 140 7.31 5.30 2.82
CA CYS A 140 8.30 6.35 2.67
C CYS A 140 7.89 7.42 1.65
N SER A 141 8.52 8.58 1.74
CA SER A 141 8.44 9.66 0.76
C SER A 141 9.09 9.25 -0.56
N ASN A 142 8.81 10.01 -1.62
CA ASN A 142 9.52 9.88 -2.89
C ASN A 142 11.03 10.01 -2.67
N ASN A 143 11.83 9.24 -3.43
CA ASN A 143 13.28 9.11 -3.30
C ASN A 143 13.78 8.44 -2.01
N TYR A 144 12.90 7.84 -1.21
CA TYR A 144 13.27 6.96 -0.11
C TYR A 144 12.77 5.55 -0.38
N ARG A 145 13.34 4.58 0.32
CA ARG A 145 12.84 3.19 0.33
C ARG A 145 12.73 2.68 1.75
N LEU A 146 11.79 1.76 1.95
CA LEU A 146 11.52 1.14 3.24
C LEU A 146 12.44 -0.06 3.44
N VAL A 147 13.25 -0.03 4.50
CA VAL A 147 14.09 -1.15 4.94
C VAL A 147 13.89 -1.33 6.43
N ASN A 148 13.42 -2.50 6.87
CA ASN A 148 13.18 -2.83 8.28
C ASN A 148 12.41 -1.73 9.05
N HIS A 149 11.33 -1.23 8.45
CA HIS A 149 10.46 -0.18 9.02
C HIS A 149 11.10 1.20 9.16
N GLN A 150 12.24 1.44 8.54
CA GLN A 150 12.88 2.73 8.46
C GLN A 150 13.03 3.16 7.00
N CYS A 151 12.92 4.47 6.77
CA CYS A 151 13.09 5.04 5.44
C CYS A 151 14.54 5.46 5.25
N TYR A 152 15.14 4.97 4.16
CA TYR A 152 16.49 5.34 3.76
C TYR A 152 16.44 6.06 2.42
N GLN A 153 17.12 7.19 2.32
CA GLN A 153 17.22 7.93 1.07
C GLN A 153 17.88 7.04 0.00
N ASN A 154 17.37 7.11 -1.22
CA ASN A 154 17.96 6.43 -2.36
C ASN A 154 19.25 7.12 -2.76
N ILE A 155 20.29 6.33 -3.00
CA ILE A 155 21.55 6.81 -3.57
C ILE A 155 21.34 6.94 -5.07
N GLU A 156 21.59 8.14 -5.62
CA GLU A 156 21.46 8.39 -7.05
C GLU A 156 22.32 7.39 -7.84
N GLY A 157 21.77 6.81 -8.90
CA GLY A 157 22.49 5.86 -9.74
C GLY A 157 22.78 4.51 -9.07
N CYS A 158 22.26 4.24 -7.88
CA CYS A 158 22.42 2.94 -7.23
C CYS A 158 21.42 1.92 -7.78
N TYR A 159 21.94 0.77 -8.20
CA TYR A 159 21.14 -0.37 -8.67
C TYR A 159 20.79 -1.31 -7.52
N SER A 160 21.76 -1.64 -6.66
CA SER A 160 21.54 -2.48 -5.48
C SER A 160 22.38 -2.04 -4.29
N TYR A 161 21.88 -2.34 -3.10
CA TYR A 161 22.49 -1.98 -1.81
C TYR A 161 23.08 -3.21 -1.15
N ASN A 162 24.08 -3.02 -0.30
CA ASN A 162 24.61 -4.10 0.53
C ASN A 162 23.80 -4.20 1.84
N ASN A 163 24.34 -4.93 2.83
CA ASN A 163 23.71 -5.10 4.14
C ASN A 163 23.49 -3.79 4.92
N ASN A 164 24.26 -2.75 4.61
CA ASN A 164 24.03 -1.40 5.10
C ASN A 164 23.17 -0.63 4.08
N PRO A 165 21.92 -0.25 4.42
CA PRO A 165 21.06 0.49 3.51
C PRO A 165 21.66 1.88 3.15
N LYS A 166 22.63 2.41 3.87
CA LYS A 166 23.27 3.68 3.48
C LYS A 166 24.38 3.51 2.44
N VAL A 167 24.62 2.29 1.96
CA VAL A 167 25.74 1.96 1.08
C VAL A 167 25.25 1.23 -0.16
N CYS A 168 25.63 1.75 -1.33
CA CYS A 168 25.43 1.09 -2.60
C CYS A 168 26.47 -0.01 -2.81
N ASP A 169 26.03 -1.13 -3.38
CA ASP A 169 26.87 -2.27 -3.73
C ASP A 169 27.13 -2.33 -5.25
N ILE A 170 26.09 -2.05 -6.05
CA ILE A 170 26.16 -2.07 -7.51
C ILE A 170 25.53 -0.78 -8.02
N CYS A 171 26.26 -0.06 -8.88
CA CYS A 171 25.75 1.12 -9.57
C CYS A 171 25.07 0.74 -10.89
N SER A 172 24.04 1.51 -11.23
CA SER A 172 23.39 1.47 -12.54
C SER A 172 24.34 1.89 -13.65
N ASN A 173 24.04 1.45 -14.88
CA ASN A 173 24.79 1.84 -16.07
C ASN A 173 24.97 3.36 -16.19
N GLY A 174 26.18 3.79 -16.53
CA GLY A 174 26.58 5.19 -16.55
C GLY A 174 27.02 5.77 -15.21
N TYR A 175 27.14 4.93 -14.18
CA TYR A 175 27.70 5.28 -12.88
C TYR A 175 28.80 4.28 -12.48
N THR A 176 29.71 4.73 -11.63
CA THR A 176 30.80 3.93 -11.05
C THR A 176 30.71 3.93 -9.53
N LEU A 177 31.10 2.82 -8.90
CA LEU A 177 31.08 2.71 -7.45
C LEU A 177 32.33 3.38 -6.85
N ASN A 178 32.14 4.35 -5.97
CA ASN A 178 33.22 4.96 -5.21
C ASN A 178 32.81 5.08 -3.73
N ASN A 179 33.50 4.36 -2.85
CA ASN A 179 33.27 4.38 -1.39
C ASN A 179 31.80 4.22 -0.97
N GLY A 180 31.05 3.36 -1.66
CA GLY A 180 29.66 3.06 -1.31
C GLY A 180 28.63 4.04 -1.87
N THR A 181 29.04 5.01 -2.69
CA THR A 181 28.15 5.85 -3.49
C THR A 181 28.41 5.64 -4.97
N CYS A 182 27.43 6.03 -5.80
CA CYS A 182 27.56 5.96 -7.24
C CYS A 182 27.87 7.35 -7.79
N ILE A 183 28.99 7.45 -8.50
CA ILE A 183 29.40 8.67 -9.18
C ILE A 183 29.03 8.53 -10.65
N LYS A 184 28.36 9.55 -11.19
CA LYS A 184 27.96 9.58 -12.60
C LYS A 184 29.20 9.73 -13.49
N CYS A 185 29.28 8.96 -14.56
CA CYS A 185 30.31 9.16 -15.58
C CYS A 185 30.10 10.51 -16.29
N GLU A 186 31.14 11.32 -16.40
CA GLU A 186 31.08 12.64 -17.06
C GLU A 186 30.88 12.50 -18.58
N GLU A 187 31.52 11.50 -19.18
CA GLU A 187 31.50 11.27 -20.62
C GLU A 187 30.12 10.78 -21.11
N ILE A 188 29.59 11.46 -22.12
CA ILE A 188 28.31 11.12 -22.73
C ILE A 188 28.43 9.78 -23.46
N GLY A 189 27.43 8.91 -23.30
CA GLY A 189 27.47 7.58 -23.90
C GLY A 189 28.43 6.63 -23.20
N CYS A 190 28.96 6.99 -22.04
CA CYS A 190 29.74 6.08 -21.21
C CYS A 190 28.84 5.18 -20.33
N ASP A 191 29.12 3.87 -20.34
CA ASP A 191 28.44 2.84 -19.55
C ASP A 191 29.19 2.54 -18.25
N LYS A 192 30.52 2.49 -18.31
CA LYS A 192 31.40 2.35 -17.13
C LYS A 192 32.60 3.26 -17.26
N CYS A 193 32.94 3.95 -16.19
CA CYS A 193 34.08 4.86 -16.10
C CYS A 193 35.01 4.46 -14.95
N ASP A 194 36.19 5.09 -14.87
CA ASP A 194 37.11 4.96 -13.75
C ASP A 194 36.46 5.39 -12.43
N ALA A 195 37.12 5.13 -11.30
CA ALA A 195 36.55 5.40 -9.96
C ALA A 195 36.25 6.89 -9.69
N ASN A 196 36.84 7.80 -10.47
CA ASN A 196 36.62 9.24 -10.34
C ASN A 196 35.50 9.75 -11.27
N GLY A 197 34.96 8.90 -12.15
CA GLY A 197 33.91 9.26 -13.10
C GLY A 197 34.42 9.97 -14.36
N GLN A 198 35.72 10.15 -14.52
CA GLN A 198 36.31 11.03 -15.54
C GLN A 198 36.59 10.30 -16.85
N ASN A 199 37.24 9.14 -16.78
CA ASN A 199 37.66 8.41 -17.97
C ASN A 199 36.69 7.27 -18.27
N CYS A 200 36.17 7.22 -19.49
CA CYS A 200 35.31 6.12 -19.90
C CYS A 200 36.12 4.84 -20.16
N LEU A 201 35.67 3.74 -19.56
CA LEU A 201 36.25 2.40 -19.72
C LEU A 201 35.41 1.52 -20.65
N LEU A 202 34.10 1.78 -20.73
CA LEU A 202 33.16 1.06 -21.58
C LEU A 202 32.08 2.00 -22.09
N CYS A 203 31.90 2.09 -23.41
CA CYS A 203 30.81 2.84 -24.02
C CYS A 203 29.49 2.07 -23.96
N ARG A 204 28.38 2.82 -23.89
CA ARG A 204 27.01 2.28 -23.95
C ARG A 204 26.74 1.68 -25.33
N SER A 205 25.74 0.81 -25.40
CA SER A 205 25.19 0.35 -26.67
C SER A 205 24.82 1.55 -27.57
N GLY A 206 25.22 1.49 -28.83
CA GLY A 206 25.09 2.56 -29.82
C GLY A 206 26.26 3.55 -29.83
N TYR A 207 27.33 3.30 -29.08
CA TYR A 207 28.54 4.10 -29.08
C TYR A 207 29.78 3.22 -29.34
N THR A 208 30.84 3.82 -29.88
CA THR A 208 32.16 3.19 -30.06
C THR A 208 33.25 4.03 -29.41
N PHE A 209 34.28 3.38 -28.88
CA PHE A 209 35.38 4.06 -28.21
C PHE A 209 36.46 4.44 -29.23
N ASN A 210 36.78 5.74 -29.33
CA ASN A 210 37.78 6.23 -30.28
C ASN A 210 39.20 6.38 -29.72
N GLY A 211 39.44 5.88 -28.50
CA GLY A 211 40.70 6.07 -27.77
C GLY A 211 40.65 7.14 -26.68
N THR A 212 39.69 8.07 -26.76
CA THR A 212 39.51 9.14 -25.75
C THR A 212 38.06 9.20 -25.26
N ASN A 213 37.10 9.18 -26.18
CA ASN A 213 35.69 9.48 -25.95
C ASN A 213 34.78 8.40 -26.55
N CYS A 214 33.52 8.42 -26.13
CA CYS A 214 32.48 7.57 -26.72
C CYS A 214 31.76 8.32 -27.83
N LEU A 215 31.93 7.85 -29.07
CA LEU A 215 31.27 8.45 -30.24
C LEU A 215 29.97 7.70 -30.56
N LYS A 216 28.89 8.46 -30.77
CA LYS A 216 27.58 7.90 -31.12
C LYS A 216 27.65 7.30 -32.54
N CYS A 217 27.24 6.05 -32.67
CA CYS A 217 27.05 5.39 -33.96
C CYS A 217 25.80 5.90 -34.66
N LYS A 218 25.66 5.58 -35.96
CA LYS A 218 24.40 5.77 -36.68
C LYS A 218 23.26 5.06 -35.94
N ASP A 219 22.06 5.65 -36.00
CA ASP A 219 20.87 5.11 -35.34
C ASP A 219 20.65 3.64 -35.74
N ARG A 220 20.14 2.84 -34.80
CA ARG A 220 19.94 1.37 -34.90
C ARG A 220 21.21 0.52 -34.89
N CYS A 221 22.42 1.10 -34.87
CA CYS A 221 23.63 0.34 -34.51
C CYS A 221 23.70 0.14 -32.98
N SER A 222 24.10 -1.04 -32.52
CA SER A 222 24.53 -1.27 -31.13
C SER A 222 26.04 -1.07 -30.95
N SER A 223 26.80 -1.22 -32.03
CA SER A 223 28.21 -0.81 -32.10
C SER A 223 28.59 -0.50 -33.55
N CYS A 224 29.65 0.28 -33.76
CA CYS A 224 30.15 0.66 -35.09
C CYS A 224 31.69 0.54 -35.15
N PHE A 225 32.23 0.49 -36.38
CA PHE A 225 33.66 0.59 -36.64
C PHE A 225 34.14 2.06 -36.51
N ASP A 226 35.39 2.34 -36.87
CA ASP A 226 35.95 3.71 -36.90
C ASP A 226 35.09 4.67 -37.75
N ASP A 227 34.48 4.14 -38.80
CA ASP A 227 33.44 4.82 -39.58
C ASP A 227 32.10 4.65 -38.87
N LEU A 228 31.62 5.72 -38.22
CA LEU A 228 30.39 5.73 -37.41
C LEU A 228 29.12 5.35 -38.19
N SER A 229 29.18 5.38 -39.53
CA SER A 229 28.08 4.95 -40.41
C SER A 229 28.02 3.43 -40.62
N LYS A 230 29.11 2.72 -40.30
CA LYS A 230 29.25 1.26 -40.45
C LYS A 230 28.99 0.56 -39.13
N CYS A 231 27.80 -0.01 -38.96
CA CYS A 231 27.52 -0.84 -37.80
C CYS A 231 28.41 -2.09 -37.79
N SER A 232 29.00 -2.41 -36.65
CA SER A 232 29.62 -3.71 -36.37
C SER A 232 28.65 -4.66 -35.67
N SER A 233 27.66 -4.13 -34.96
CA SER A 233 26.51 -4.88 -34.46
C SER A 233 25.25 -4.00 -34.47
N CYS A 234 24.07 -4.63 -34.57
CA CYS A 234 22.78 -3.94 -34.59
C CYS A 234 22.08 -4.10 -33.24
N SER A 235 21.46 -3.02 -32.76
CA SER A 235 20.60 -3.06 -31.58
C SER A 235 19.39 -3.91 -31.94
N ASN A 236 19.11 -4.96 -31.15
CA ASN A 236 18.06 -5.95 -31.37
C ASN A 236 16.85 -5.40 -32.15
N LEU A 237 16.61 -6.03 -33.31
CA LEU A 237 15.48 -5.76 -34.19
C LEU A 237 14.19 -6.05 -33.42
N ASP A 238 13.40 -5.00 -33.14
CA ASP A 238 11.98 -5.18 -32.86
C ASP A 238 11.39 -5.97 -34.04
N THR A 239 10.76 -7.10 -33.71
CA THR A 239 10.36 -8.17 -34.63
C THR A 239 9.23 -7.83 -35.60
N ASP A 240 8.97 -6.56 -35.91
CA ASP A 240 7.86 -6.16 -36.80
C ASP A 240 8.17 -4.98 -37.76
N THR A 241 9.43 -4.53 -37.87
CA THR A 241 9.81 -3.55 -38.91
C THR A 241 11.13 -3.93 -39.59
N CYS A 242 11.05 -4.85 -40.56
CA CYS A 242 12.10 -5.10 -41.54
C CYS A 242 12.21 -3.94 -42.54
N ASP A 243 12.54 -2.74 -42.07
CA ASP A 243 12.85 -1.61 -42.94
C ASP A 243 14.20 -0.99 -42.56
N GLU A 244 15.15 -1.15 -43.49
CA GLU A 244 16.47 -0.50 -43.55
C GLU A 244 17.51 -0.89 -42.47
N CYS A 245 17.94 -2.16 -42.49
CA CYS A 245 19.36 -2.47 -42.27
C CYS A 245 20.08 -2.50 -43.64
N PHE A 246 19.99 -1.39 -44.38
CA PHE A 246 20.59 -1.29 -45.71
C PHE A 246 22.11 -1.09 -45.58
N LEU A 247 22.86 -2.17 -45.87
CA LEU A 247 24.18 -2.20 -46.52
C LEU A 247 25.52 -2.21 -45.77
N MET A 248 25.67 -2.31 -44.42
CA MET A 248 27.04 -2.26 -43.83
C MET A 248 27.49 -3.43 -42.94
N CYS A 249 26.73 -4.52 -42.83
CA CYS A 249 27.20 -5.77 -42.22
C CYS A 249 27.42 -6.88 -43.26
N VAL A 250 28.54 -6.85 -44.02
CA VAL A 250 29.06 -8.05 -44.72
C VAL A 250 30.58 -7.95 -44.91
N PRO A 251 31.36 -9.04 -44.72
CA PRO A 251 31.27 -10.18 -45.64
C PRO A 251 31.28 -11.56 -44.95
N LYS A 252 30.28 -12.39 -45.22
CA LYS A 252 30.51 -13.77 -45.68
C LYS A 252 29.54 -14.10 -46.80
N VAL A 253 30.13 -14.78 -47.77
CA VAL A 253 29.65 -15.11 -49.11
C VAL A 253 28.47 -16.09 -49.05
N ASN A 254 27.60 -15.99 -50.06
CA ASN A 254 26.48 -16.85 -50.46
C ASN A 254 25.09 -16.60 -49.85
N LYS A 255 24.24 -16.07 -50.73
CA LYS A 255 22.79 -16.17 -50.71
C LYS A 255 22.33 -17.63 -50.54
N THR A 256 21.09 -17.74 -50.03
CA THR A 256 20.14 -18.87 -50.04
C THR A 256 20.16 -19.88 -48.89
N ARG A 257 19.31 -19.65 -47.88
CA ARG A 257 18.07 -20.40 -47.61
C ARG A 257 17.46 -19.92 -46.29
N CYS A 258 16.22 -19.43 -46.32
CA CYS A 258 15.40 -19.35 -45.11
C CYS A 258 15.01 -20.80 -44.76
N THR A 259 15.71 -21.43 -43.83
CA THR A 259 15.24 -22.66 -43.20
C THR A 259 14.43 -22.26 -41.98
N ASP A 260 13.14 -22.03 -42.18
CA ASP A 260 12.22 -21.98 -41.05
C ASP A 260 12.08 -23.41 -40.50
N ASN A 261 12.48 -23.60 -39.24
CA ASN A 261 12.45 -24.90 -38.57
C ASN A 261 11.03 -25.39 -38.30
N ALA A 262 9.99 -24.56 -38.51
CA ALA A 262 8.59 -24.92 -38.41
C ALA A 262 7.99 -25.43 -39.74
N CYS A 263 8.73 -25.39 -40.86
CA CYS A 263 8.26 -25.88 -42.15
C CYS A 263 8.60 -27.36 -42.37
N THR A 264 7.58 -28.20 -42.65
CA THR A 264 7.78 -29.64 -42.88
C THR A 264 7.93 -30.00 -44.35
N VAL A 265 7.32 -29.23 -45.27
CA VAL A 265 7.40 -29.47 -46.72
C VAL A 265 7.58 -28.15 -47.46
N ASN A 266 8.56 -28.11 -48.37
CA ASN A 266 8.88 -26.94 -49.20
C ASN A 266 8.67 -27.25 -50.68
N ASN A 267 8.13 -26.30 -51.43
CA ASN A 267 8.14 -26.32 -52.88
C ASN A 267 9.46 -25.74 -53.39
N GLU A 268 10.35 -26.59 -53.90
CA GLU A 268 11.71 -26.19 -54.30
C GLU A 268 11.75 -25.27 -55.54
N SER A 269 10.69 -25.23 -56.35
CA SER A 269 10.65 -24.38 -57.55
C SER A 269 10.32 -22.92 -57.24
N PHE A 270 9.64 -22.66 -56.13
CA PHE A 270 9.21 -21.32 -55.71
C PHE A 270 9.77 -20.91 -54.35
N ASN A 271 10.41 -21.85 -53.64
CA ASN A 271 11.01 -21.67 -52.32
C ASN A 271 9.99 -21.18 -51.26
N ILE A 272 8.80 -21.79 -51.28
CA ILE A 272 7.65 -21.50 -50.41
C ILE A 272 7.35 -22.74 -49.56
N CYS A 273 7.05 -22.53 -48.28
CA CYS A 273 6.59 -23.58 -47.37
C CYS A 273 5.13 -23.94 -47.67
N THR A 274 4.83 -25.22 -47.86
CA THR A 274 3.47 -25.70 -48.17
C THR A 274 2.82 -26.45 -47.03
N GLU A 275 3.58 -26.82 -46.00
CA GLU A 275 3.07 -27.49 -44.80
C GLU A 275 3.91 -27.10 -43.58
N CYS A 276 3.23 -26.80 -42.47
CA CYS A 276 3.86 -26.40 -41.20
C CYS A 276 3.70 -27.47 -40.11
N GLN A 277 4.56 -27.44 -39.10
CA GLN A 277 4.45 -28.26 -37.88
C GLN A 277 3.16 -27.98 -37.12
N ASN A 278 2.71 -28.94 -36.30
CA ASN A 278 1.53 -28.78 -35.44
C ASN A 278 1.65 -27.52 -34.56
N ASN A 279 0.58 -26.71 -34.52
CA ASN A 279 0.45 -25.38 -33.89
C ASN A 279 0.89 -24.17 -34.73
N TYR A 280 1.16 -24.35 -36.03
CA TYR A 280 1.42 -23.26 -36.99
C TYR A 280 0.41 -23.32 -38.15
N PHE A 281 0.13 -22.18 -38.79
CA PHE A 281 -0.75 -22.09 -39.97
C PHE A 281 -0.02 -21.37 -41.12
N LEU A 282 -0.48 -21.60 -42.35
CA LEU A 282 -0.03 -20.86 -43.53
C LEU A 282 -0.90 -19.61 -43.68
N ASP A 283 -0.28 -18.45 -43.80
CA ASP A 283 -0.97 -17.19 -44.08
C ASP A 283 -1.18 -17.05 -45.61
N ASP A 284 -2.36 -16.62 -46.04
CA ASP A 284 -2.80 -16.65 -47.45
C ASP A 284 -2.52 -15.34 -48.22
N ASP A 285 -1.83 -14.38 -47.60
CA ASP A 285 -1.47 -13.11 -48.25
C ASP A 285 -0.11 -13.23 -48.97
N TYR A 286 -0.18 -13.44 -50.29
CA TYR A 286 0.95 -13.51 -51.23
C TYR A 286 1.46 -12.13 -51.70
#